data_AF-A0A1B6LGK1-F1
#
_entry.id   AF-A0A1B6LGK1-F1
#
_cell.length_a   1.000
_cell.length_b   1.000
_cell.length_c   1.000
_cell.angle_alpha   90.00
_cell.angle_beta   90.00
_cell.angle_gamma   90.00
#
_symmetry.space_group_name_H-M   'P 1'
#
loop_
_entity.id
_entity.type
_entity.pdbx_description
1 polymer ?
#
loop_
_entity_poly.entity_id
_entity_poly.type
_entity_poly.pdbx_seq_one_letter_code
_entity_poly.pdbx_strand_id
1 'polypeptide(L)'
;GARAMWFVRLLLATTLAGRAAAACQPIAVELCRGTGYNYTSMPNLVGHDTQADADFTLQTFSPLVQYGCSAQLGFFLCSVYVPMCNEKVTAPIGPCRGLCEAVRARCYPVLQGFGFPWPAALDCARFPAQNDHRHMCMEGPGEVGLGVAAARPVGPRVLAPDLDTAPCSHYARPDLYVRANRSGHCLQRCDADILFTRVDKDVAEVWISVLSAICFVTSLFAVVTFLTDSGSLFPYPERPLPFLALCHNMVSVGW
;
A
#
# COMPACT_ATOMS: atom_id res chain seq x y z
N GLY A 1 16.23 59.39 29.29
CA GLY A 1 16.69 58.00 29.18
C GLY A 1 15.81 57.02 29.95
N ALA A 2 14.60 56.75 29.49
CA ALA A 2 13.74 55.70 30.08
C ALA A 2 12.90 54.92 29.04
N ARG A 3 12.77 55.44 27.80
CA ARG A 3 12.06 54.78 26.70
C ARG A 3 12.91 53.77 25.91
N ALA A 4 14.24 53.92 25.90
CA ALA A 4 15.14 52.99 25.20
C ALA A 4 15.35 51.66 25.95
N MET A 5 15.04 51.61 27.25
CA MET A 5 15.24 50.41 28.08
C MET A 5 14.11 49.37 27.93
N TRP A 6 12.92 49.81 27.48
CA TRP A 6 11.78 48.93 27.24
C TRP A 6 11.93 48.09 25.96
N PHE A 7 12.48 48.68 24.89
CA PHE A 7 12.72 47.96 23.63
C PHE A 7 13.81 46.87 23.76
N VAL A 8 14.84 47.11 24.57
CA VAL A 8 15.91 46.12 24.80
C VAL A 8 15.41 44.93 25.64
N ARG A 9 14.45 45.13 26.56
CA ARG A 9 13.81 44.03 27.29
C ARG A 9 12.85 43.21 26.43
N LEU A 10 12.21 43.82 25.43
CA LEU A 10 11.34 43.09 24.50
C LEU A 10 12.15 42.24 23.49
N LEU A 11 13.38 42.65 23.17
CA LEU A 11 14.29 41.91 22.29
C LEU A 11 15.07 40.79 23.00
N LEU A 12 15.08 40.75 24.34
CA LEU A 12 15.72 39.69 25.14
C LEU A 12 14.74 38.59 25.60
N ALA A 13 13.45 38.73 25.34
CA ALA A 13 12.43 37.76 25.74
C ALA A 13 12.06 36.72 24.65
N THR A 14 12.72 36.73 23.48
CA THR A 14 12.45 35.79 22.39
C THR A 14 13.42 34.60 22.31
N THR A 15 14.36 34.46 23.24
CA THR A 15 15.28 33.31 23.27
C THR A 15 15.11 32.52 24.55
N LEU A 16 14.15 31.60 24.56
CA LEU A 16 14.15 30.30 25.25
C LEU A 16 12.71 29.73 25.29
N ALA A 17 12.07 29.63 24.13
CA ALA A 17 11.15 28.52 23.93
C ALA A 17 12.02 27.26 23.82
N GLY A 18 12.52 26.78 24.97
CA GLY A 18 13.03 25.42 25.04
C GLY A 18 11.89 24.52 24.56
N ARG A 19 12.12 23.76 23.47
CA ARG A 19 11.19 22.71 23.04
C ARG A 19 10.86 21.90 24.30
N ALA A 20 9.63 22.03 24.81
CA ALA A 20 9.15 21.12 25.82
C ALA A 20 9.41 19.71 25.29
N ALA A 21 10.09 18.88 26.08
CA ALA A 21 10.31 17.49 25.69
C ALA A 21 8.95 16.91 25.29
N ALA A 22 8.85 16.39 24.06
CA ALA A 22 7.59 15.90 23.52
C ALA A 22 7.11 14.75 24.42
N ALA A 23 6.06 15.01 25.21
CA ALA A 23 5.51 14.01 26.11
C ALA A 23 5.00 12.82 25.29
N CYS A 24 5.23 11.60 25.79
CA CYS A 24 4.69 10.41 25.17
C CYS A 24 3.16 10.44 25.27
N GLN A 25 2.49 10.16 24.17
CA GLN A 25 1.04 10.08 24.04
C GLN A 25 0.63 8.69 23.53
N PRO A 26 -0.57 8.19 23.89
CA PRO A 26 -1.05 6.90 23.41
C PRO A 26 -1.26 6.91 21.90
N ILE A 27 -1.02 5.77 21.25
CA ILE A 27 -1.24 5.61 19.80
C ILE A 27 -2.73 5.63 19.49
N ALA A 28 -3.16 6.65 18.75
CA ALA A 28 -4.53 6.80 18.28
C ALA A 28 -4.75 6.14 16.90
N VAL A 29 -3.67 6.01 16.10
CA VAL A 29 -3.68 5.50 14.72
C VAL A 29 -4.06 4.02 14.68
N GLU A 30 -5.18 3.70 14.03
CA GLU A 30 -5.77 2.35 14.05
C GLU A 30 -4.84 1.29 13.45
N LEU A 31 -4.19 1.59 12.30
CA LEU A 31 -3.25 0.69 11.63
C LEU A 31 -2.07 0.28 12.53
N CYS A 32 -1.71 1.14 13.49
CA CYS A 32 -0.53 0.97 14.34
C CYS A 32 -0.86 0.42 15.73
N ARG A 33 -2.14 0.15 16.03
CA ARG A 33 -2.52 -0.51 17.28
C ARG A 33 -2.04 -1.95 17.29
N GLY A 34 -1.49 -2.41 18.42
CA GLY A 34 -1.05 -3.79 18.58
C GLY A 34 0.26 -4.15 17.85
N THR A 35 1.04 -3.15 17.40
CA THR A 35 2.32 -3.36 16.69
C THR A 35 3.51 -3.69 17.60
N GLY A 36 3.31 -3.73 18.92
CA GLY A 36 4.34 -4.08 19.92
C GLY A 36 4.74 -2.95 20.87
N TYR A 37 4.21 -1.74 20.66
CA TYR A 37 4.32 -0.60 21.58
C TYR A 37 3.04 0.23 21.55
N ASN A 38 2.79 0.99 22.61
CA ASN A 38 1.51 1.68 22.84
C ASN A 38 1.61 3.21 22.87
N TYR A 39 2.83 3.76 22.88
CA TYR A 39 3.07 5.19 23.06
C TYR A 39 4.01 5.72 21.98
N THR A 40 3.70 6.92 21.50
CA THR A 40 4.45 7.69 20.50
C THR A 40 4.66 9.11 21.00
N SER A 41 5.61 9.84 20.44
CA SER A 41 5.71 11.30 20.59
C SER A 41 5.65 11.97 19.22
N MET A 42 5.32 13.25 19.20
CA MET A 42 5.31 14.08 18.00
C MET A 42 6.25 15.29 18.19
N PRO A 43 6.91 15.78 17.12
CA PRO A 43 6.76 15.35 15.73
C PRO A 43 7.40 13.98 15.44
N ASN A 44 6.87 13.26 14.45
CA ASN A 44 7.44 11.97 14.02
C ASN A 44 8.71 12.15 13.16
N LEU A 45 9.29 11.05 12.68
CA LEU A 45 10.56 11.05 11.93
C LEU A 45 10.46 11.68 10.53
N VAL A 46 9.24 11.91 10.03
CA VAL A 46 8.96 12.52 8.73
C VAL A 46 8.43 13.95 8.86
N GLY A 47 8.32 14.48 10.07
CA GLY A 47 7.99 15.87 10.35
C GLY A 47 6.51 16.18 10.49
N HIS A 48 5.65 15.19 10.70
CA HIS A 48 4.25 15.45 11.07
C HIS A 48 4.16 15.84 12.54
N ASP A 49 3.43 16.91 12.84
CA ASP A 49 3.23 17.41 14.19
C ASP A 49 2.08 16.70 14.94
N THR A 50 1.18 16.02 14.22
CA THR A 50 0.03 15.32 14.81
C THR A 50 -0.09 13.87 14.34
N GLN A 51 -0.73 13.04 15.18
CA GLN A 51 -1.06 11.66 14.81
C GLN A 51 -2.08 11.57 13.68
N ALA A 52 -2.97 12.57 13.53
CA ALA A 52 -3.96 12.60 12.47
C ALA A 52 -3.31 12.79 11.08
N ASP A 53 -2.30 13.67 10.98
CA ASP A 53 -1.55 13.87 9.74
C ASP A 53 -0.73 12.62 9.36
N ALA A 54 -0.17 11.94 10.37
CA ALA A 54 0.49 10.65 10.20
C ALA A 54 -0.49 9.56 9.74
N ASP A 55 -1.68 9.45 10.34
CA ASP A 55 -2.71 8.49 9.93
C ASP A 55 -3.15 8.71 8.48
N PHE A 56 -3.43 9.95 8.09
CA PHE A 56 -3.79 10.29 6.71
C PHE A 56 -2.74 9.80 5.70
N THR A 57 -1.45 9.99 6.02
CA THR A 57 -0.36 9.50 5.17
C THR A 57 -0.26 7.97 5.20
N LEU A 58 -0.42 7.34 6.36
CA LEU A 58 -0.37 5.88 6.49
C LEU A 58 -1.49 5.18 5.71
N GLN A 59 -2.69 5.78 5.63
CA GLN A 59 -3.79 5.24 4.84
C GLN A 59 -3.44 5.08 3.35
N THR A 60 -2.55 5.92 2.82
CA THR A 60 -2.07 5.79 1.42
C THR A 60 -1.29 4.48 1.17
N PHE A 61 -0.72 3.90 2.22
CA PHE A 61 -0.02 2.61 2.16
C PHE A 61 -0.93 1.41 2.41
N SER A 62 -2.20 1.62 2.80
CA SER A 62 -3.16 0.54 3.10
C SER A 62 -3.26 -0.51 1.98
N PRO A 63 -3.35 -0.14 0.68
CA PRO A 63 -3.36 -1.13 -0.40
C PRO A 63 -2.08 -1.98 -0.46
N LEU A 64 -0.91 -1.39 -0.18
CA LEU A 64 0.38 -2.08 -0.18
C LEU A 64 0.52 -3.01 1.04
N VAL A 65 0.00 -2.59 2.19
CA VAL A 65 -0.10 -3.43 3.40
C VAL A 65 -1.01 -4.62 3.15
N GLN A 66 -2.18 -4.40 2.54
CA GLN A 66 -3.12 -5.47 2.18
C GLN A 66 -2.56 -6.41 1.10
N TYR A 67 -1.76 -5.88 0.17
CA TYR A 67 -1.04 -6.70 -0.82
C TYR A 67 -0.07 -7.70 -0.16
N GLY A 68 0.48 -7.36 1.02
CA GLY A 68 1.23 -8.31 1.83
C GLY A 68 2.62 -8.68 1.30
N CYS A 69 3.34 -7.74 0.67
CA CYS A 69 4.70 -7.98 0.18
C CYS A 69 5.70 -8.37 1.30
N SER A 70 5.50 -7.90 2.53
CA SER A 70 6.27 -8.29 3.72
C SER A 70 5.36 -8.26 4.95
N ALA A 71 5.50 -9.26 5.83
CA ALA A 71 4.79 -9.28 7.10
C ALA A 71 5.20 -8.14 8.04
N GLN A 72 6.38 -7.55 7.80
CA GLN A 72 6.95 -6.47 8.61
C GLN A 72 6.62 -5.07 8.07
N LEU A 73 5.93 -4.95 6.93
CA LEU A 73 5.64 -3.65 6.31
C LEU A 73 4.84 -2.74 7.25
N GLY A 74 3.80 -3.26 7.90
CA GLY A 74 2.98 -2.49 8.85
C GLY A 74 3.82 -1.99 10.03
N PHE A 75 4.61 -2.87 10.64
CA PHE A 75 5.52 -2.51 11.73
C PHE A 75 6.53 -1.44 11.30
N PHE A 76 7.14 -1.60 10.12
CA PHE A 76 8.09 -0.63 9.58
C PHE A 76 7.44 0.75 9.37
N LEU A 77 6.27 0.81 8.73
CA LEU A 77 5.56 2.07 8.52
C LEU A 77 5.20 2.74 9.86
N CYS A 78 4.68 1.98 10.82
CA CYS A 78 4.37 2.49 12.14
C CYS A 78 5.63 3.00 12.86
N SER A 79 6.76 2.30 12.77
CA SER A 79 8.01 2.75 13.37
C SER A 79 8.56 4.07 12.79
N VAL A 80 8.15 4.45 11.57
CA VAL A 80 8.55 5.72 10.95
C VAL A 80 7.55 6.84 11.25
N TYR A 81 6.27 6.58 11.00
CA TYR A 81 5.20 7.58 11.07
C TYR A 81 4.63 7.77 12.48
N VAL A 82 4.71 6.74 13.33
CA VAL A 82 4.21 6.70 14.71
C VAL A 82 5.27 6.02 15.60
N PRO A 83 6.49 6.60 15.71
CA PRO A 83 7.65 5.94 16.33
C PRO A 83 7.45 5.72 17.84
N MET A 84 8.17 4.76 18.41
CA MET A 84 8.06 4.42 19.83
C MET A 84 8.60 5.56 20.72
N CYS A 85 7.88 5.88 21.80
CA CYS A 85 8.32 6.84 22.81
C CYS A 85 8.47 6.17 24.18
N ASN A 86 9.49 6.60 24.93
CA ASN A 86 9.73 6.21 26.32
C ASN A 86 10.23 7.44 27.09
N GLU A 87 9.76 7.66 28.32
CA GLU A 87 10.16 8.77 29.17
C GLU A 87 11.67 8.84 29.45
N LYS A 88 12.36 7.70 29.35
CA LYS A 88 13.82 7.62 29.52
C LYS A 88 14.61 8.13 28.31
N VAL A 89 13.96 8.34 27.17
CA VAL A 89 14.60 8.69 25.90
C VAL A 89 13.98 9.97 25.35
N THR A 90 14.82 10.97 25.12
CA THR A 90 14.37 12.32 24.71
C THR A 90 13.85 12.38 23.28
N ALA A 91 14.21 11.41 22.44
CA ALA A 91 13.83 11.36 21.02
C ALA A 91 13.04 10.07 20.70
N PRO A 92 12.10 10.13 19.75
CA PRO A 92 11.36 8.95 19.31
C PRO A 92 12.30 7.91 18.68
N ILE A 93 12.04 6.63 18.98
CA ILE A 93 12.80 5.49 18.50
C ILE A 93 12.14 4.97 17.22
N GLY A 94 12.92 4.91 16.13
CA GLY A 94 12.48 4.47 14.81
C GLY A 94 12.96 3.06 14.42
N PRO A 95 12.83 2.67 13.14
CA PRO A 95 13.34 1.41 12.65
C PRO A 95 14.87 1.41 12.54
N CYS A 96 15.48 0.23 12.64
CA CYS A 96 16.84 0.01 12.20
C CYS A 96 16.90 -0.10 10.66
N ARG A 97 18.07 0.15 10.09
CA ARG A 97 18.32 0.06 8.65
C ARG A 97 18.03 -1.33 8.10
N GLY A 98 18.39 -2.38 8.82
CA GLY A 98 18.15 -3.76 8.40
C GLY A 98 16.66 -4.06 8.19
N LEU A 99 15.78 -3.55 9.05
CA LEU A 99 14.32 -3.66 8.89
C LEU A 99 13.84 -2.94 7.62
N CYS A 100 14.31 -1.70 7.40
CA CYS A 100 13.97 -0.94 6.20
C CYS A 100 14.42 -1.67 4.93
N GLU A 101 15.66 -2.15 4.88
CA GLU A 101 16.22 -2.84 3.72
C GLU A 101 15.47 -4.14 3.43
N ALA A 102 15.12 -4.91 4.47
CA ALA A 102 14.33 -6.14 4.34
C ALA A 102 12.94 -5.87 3.74
N VAL A 103 12.23 -4.85 4.24
CA VAL A 103 10.91 -4.46 3.72
C VAL A 103 11.04 -3.89 2.30
N ARG A 104 12.01 -3.01 2.06
CA ARG A 104 12.27 -2.41 0.75
C ARG A 104 12.55 -3.48 -0.30
N ALA A 105 13.37 -4.47 0.00
CA ALA A 105 13.72 -5.54 -0.94
C ALA A 105 12.49 -6.29 -1.48
N ARG A 106 11.43 -6.42 -0.67
CA ARG A 106 10.20 -7.14 -1.04
C ARG A 106 9.12 -6.23 -1.62
N CYS A 107 8.97 -5.03 -1.08
CA CYS A 107 7.87 -4.13 -1.42
C CYS A 107 8.22 -3.12 -2.51
N TYR A 108 9.50 -2.80 -2.72
CA TYR A 108 9.91 -1.89 -3.78
C TYR A 108 9.63 -2.42 -5.20
N PRO A 109 9.86 -3.70 -5.53
CA PRO A 109 9.48 -4.25 -6.85
C PRO A 109 7.98 -4.11 -7.16
N VAL A 110 7.13 -4.19 -6.13
CA VAL A 110 5.69 -4.00 -6.25
C VAL A 110 5.38 -2.55 -6.61
N LEU A 111 5.93 -1.59 -5.86
CA LEU A 111 5.77 -0.15 -6.16
C LEU A 111 6.29 0.21 -7.55
N GLN A 112 7.45 -0.34 -7.93
CA GLN A 112 8.03 -0.12 -9.25
C GLN A 112 7.14 -0.67 -10.37
N GLY A 113 6.48 -1.81 -10.16
CA GLY A 113 5.51 -2.38 -11.09
C GLY A 113 4.32 -1.46 -11.38
N PHE A 114 3.96 -0.60 -10.42
CA PHE A 114 2.93 0.44 -10.57
C PHE A 114 3.50 1.82 -10.94
N GLY A 115 4.80 1.93 -11.23
CA GLY A 115 5.45 3.18 -11.61
C GLY A 115 5.75 4.13 -10.45
N PHE A 116 5.69 3.68 -9.20
CA PHE A 116 6.01 4.49 -8.03
C PHE A 116 7.46 4.27 -7.56
N PRO A 117 8.23 5.34 -7.32
CA PRO A 117 9.55 5.23 -6.72
C PRO A 117 9.45 4.89 -5.22
N TRP A 118 10.56 4.44 -4.63
CA TRP A 118 10.65 4.29 -3.18
C TRP A 118 10.61 5.69 -2.53
N PRO A 119 9.70 5.96 -1.58
CA PRO A 119 9.56 7.29 -1.00
C PRO A 119 10.84 7.76 -0.28
N ALA A 120 11.24 9.02 -0.49
CA ALA A 120 12.41 9.60 0.18
C ALA A 120 12.27 9.67 1.72
N ALA A 121 11.03 9.72 2.21
CA ALA A 121 10.69 9.58 3.62
C ALA A 121 11.12 8.22 4.21
N LEU A 122 11.18 7.17 3.39
CA LEU A 122 11.49 5.80 3.77
C LEU A 122 12.90 5.37 3.33
N ASP A 123 13.77 6.31 2.93
CA ASP A 123 15.14 5.98 2.52
C ASP A 123 15.93 5.34 3.67
N CYS A 124 16.37 4.09 3.47
CA CYS A 124 17.04 3.29 4.48
C CYS A 124 18.38 3.87 4.96
N ALA A 125 19.02 4.71 4.14
CA ALA A 125 20.26 5.40 4.52
C ALA A 125 20.06 6.35 5.72
N ARG A 126 18.82 6.81 5.96
CA ARG A 126 18.47 7.72 7.06
C ARG A 126 18.36 7.02 8.42
N PHE A 127 18.26 5.69 8.44
CA PHE A 127 18.07 4.93 9.66
C PHE A 127 19.39 4.38 10.22
N PRO A 128 19.51 4.24 11.57
CA PRO A 128 20.69 3.66 12.20
C PRO A 128 20.94 2.22 11.75
N ALA A 129 22.20 1.84 11.56
CA ALA A 129 22.55 0.50 11.07
C ALA A 129 22.25 -0.61 12.09
N GLN A 130 22.45 -0.32 13.38
CA GLN A 130 22.33 -1.27 14.47
C GLN A 130 21.83 -0.55 15.73
N ASN A 131 21.20 -1.32 16.62
CA ASN A 131 20.80 -0.85 17.93
C ASN A 131 22.01 -0.85 18.88
N ASP A 132 22.43 0.32 19.37
CA ASP A 132 23.55 0.47 20.29
C ASP A 132 23.25 1.49 21.41
N HIS A 133 24.20 1.70 22.33
CA HIS A 133 24.03 2.63 23.46
C HIS A 133 23.89 4.11 23.05
N ARG A 134 24.19 4.46 21.79
CA ARG A 134 24.12 5.82 21.26
C ARG A 134 22.92 6.02 20.33
N HIS A 135 22.51 4.98 19.60
CA HIS A 135 21.43 4.96 18.63
C HIS A 135 20.51 3.79 18.91
N MET A 136 19.35 4.09 19.49
CA MET A 136 18.29 3.10 19.68
C MET A 136 17.45 3.01 18.41
N CYS A 137 17.20 1.78 17.95
CA CYS A 137 16.32 1.51 16.83
C CYS A 137 15.65 0.13 16.98
N MET A 138 14.56 -0.08 16.25
CA MET A 138 13.79 -1.32 16.28
C MET A 138 14.11 -2.23 15.08
N GLU A 139 14.47 -3.48 15.34
CA GLU A 139 14.77 -4.48 14.31
C GLU A 139 13.52 -5.13 13.70
N GLY A 140 12.38 -5.05 14.39
CA GLY A 140 11.12 -5.65 13.97
C GLY A 140 10.94 -7.10 14.43
N PRO A 141 9.72 -7.64 14.28
CA PRO A 141 9.37 -8.99 14.76
C PRO A 141 9.97 -10.13 13.91
N GLY A 142 10.72 -9.80 12.85
CA GLY A 142 11.22 -10.78 11.88
C GLY A 142 10.13 -11.24 10.91
N GLU A 143 10.54 -11.93 9.85
CA GLU A 143 9.60 -12.56 8.92
C GLU A 143 9.11 -13.89 9.51
N VAL A 144 7.84 -13.92 9.92
CA VAL A 144 7.19 -15.19 10.31
C VAL A 144 6.88 -15.96 9.03
N GLY A 145 7.87 -16.70 8.53
CA GLY A 145 7.74 -17.41 7.25
C GLY A 145 8.96 -18.18 6.76
N LEU A 146 10.11 -18.09 7.44
CA LEU A 146 11.17 -19.09 7.32
C LEU A 146 11.81 -19.25 8.69
N GLY A 147 11.79 -20.47 9.22
CA GLY A 147 12.64 -20.84 10.35
C GLY A 147 14.10 -20.63 9.97
N VAL A 148 14.63 -19.44 10.24
CA VAL A 148 16.05 -19.16 10.22
C VAL A 148 16.48 -19.09 11.67
N ALA A 149 16.95 -20.24 12.15
CA ALA A 149 17.77 -20.29 13.35
C ALA A 149 18.87 -19.24 13.27
N ALA A 150 19.14 -18.61 14.41
CA ALA A 150 20.18 -17.64 14.67
C ALA A 150 21.39 -17.74 13.73
N ALA A 151 21.76 -16.59 13.17
CA ALA A 151 22.96 -16.38 12.38
C ALA A 151 24.18 -17.08 13.00
N ARG A 152 24.68 -18.10 12.29
CA ARG A 152 26.08 -18.54 12.39
C ARG A 152 26.90 -17.82 11.32
N PRO A 153 28.20 -17.54 11.57
CA PRO A 153 28.98 -16.68 10.73
C PRO A 153 29.20 -17.30 9.34
N VAL A 154 29.17 -16.42 8.34
CA VAL A 154 29.34 -16.72 6.92
C VAL A 154 30.70 -17.38 6.68
N GLY A 155 30.69 -18.69 6.42
CA GLY A 155 31.77 -19.37 5.69
C GLY A 155 31.67 -19.07 4.20
N PRO A 156 32.77 -19.20 3.43
CA PRO A 156 32.80 -18.81 2.03
C PRO A 156 31.83 -19.68 1.22
N ARG A 157 31.01 -18.99 0.40
CA ARG A 157 30.08 -19.59 -0.55
C ARG A 157 30.85 -20.56 -1.47
N VAL A 158 30.57 -21.85 -1.32
CA VAL A 158 30.76 -22.79 -2.43
C VAL A 158 29.68 -22.42 -3.46
N LEU A 159 30.12 -21.95 -4.64
CA LEU A 159 29.27 -21.87 -5.82
C LEU A 159 28.71 -23.28 -6.07
N ALA A 160 27.42 -23.48 -5.81
CA ALA A 160 26.69 -24.62 -6.37
C ALA A 160 26.26 -24.23 -7.80
N PRO A 161 26.53 -25.08 -8.81
CA PRO A 161 26.23 -24.78 -10.20
C PRO A 161 24.74 -24.96 -10.54
N ASP A 162 24.36 -24.32 -11.65
CA ASP A 162 23.09 -24.34 -12.38
C ASP A 162 22.05 -25.42 -12.02
N LEU A 163 20.86 -24.96 -11.61
CA LEU A 163 19.60 -25.70 -11.78
C LEU A 163 18.59 -24.85 -12.57
N ASP A 164 18.96 -24.58 -13.82
CA ASP A 164 18.04 -24.11 -14.86
C ASP A 164 17.23 -25.31 -15.37
N THR A 165 15.95 -25.42 -14.99
CA THR A 165 14.99 -26.23 -15.79
C THR A 165 13.51 -25.85 -15.63
N ALA A 166 13.14 -24.79 -14.90
CA ALA A 166 11.73 -24.37 -14.86
C ALA A 166 11.59 -22.83 -14.95
N PRO A 167 10.98 -22.29 -16.03
CA PRO A 167 10.66 -20.87 -16.08
C PRO A 167 9.70 -20.54 -14.93
N CYS A 168 10.02 -19.50 -14.15
CA CYS A 168 9.18 -18.98 -13.07
C CYS A 168 9.18 -19.81 -11.77
N SER A 169 10.24 -20.59 -11.49
CA SER A 169 10.43 -21.42 -10.28
C SER A 169 10.39 -20.67 -8.94
N HIS A 170 10.51 -19.34 -8.93
CA HIS A 170 10.41 -18.51 -7.73
C HIS A 170 8.98 -18.39 -7.17
N TYR A 171 7.95 -18.68 -7.96
CA TYR A 171 6.57 -18.62 -7.50
C TYR A 171 6.16 -19.95 -6.83
N ALA A 172 5.29 -19.89 -5.82
CA ALA A 172 4.81 -21.07 -5.09
C ALA A 172 4.16 -22.13 -5.98
N ARG A 173 3.63 -21.73 -7.16
CA ARG A 173 3.08 -22.61 -8.20
C ARG A 173 3.61 -22.16 -9.58
N PRO A 174 4.80 -22.62 -10.00
CA PRO A 174 5.47 -22.12 -11.21
C PRO A 174 4.74 -22.52 -12.51
N ASP A 175 3.95 -23.60 -12.47
CA ASP A 175 3.15 -24.15 -13.56
C ASP A 175 2.03 -23.20 -14.04
N LEU A 176 1.61 -22.25 -13.20
CA LEU A 176 0.57 -21.26 -13.51
C LEU A 176 1.12 -20.01 -14.22
N TYR A 177 2.44 -19.92 -14.42
CA TYR A 177 3.10 -18.76 -15.00
C TYR A 177 3.88 -19.14 -16.26
N VAL A 178 3.96 -18.20 -17.20
CA VAL A 178 4.76 -18.31 -18.43
C VAL A 178 5.71 -17.14 -18.50
N ARG A 179 6.99 -17.41 -18.76
CA ARG A 179 7.97 -16.36 -18.98
C ARG A 179 7.76 -15.74 -20.36
N ALA A 180 7.48 -14.44 -20.39
CA ALA A 180 7.39 -13.69 -21.62
C ALA A 180 8.79 -13.50 -22.23
N ASN A 181 8.97 -13.97 -23.48
CA ASN A 181 10.28 -14.01 -24.13
C ASN A 181 10.90 -12.61 -24.32
N ARG A 182 10.07 -11.58 -24.53
CA ARG A 182 10.55 -10.19 -24.75
C ARG A 182 10.88 -9.44 -23.47
N SER A 183 10.09 -9.63 -22.41
CA SER A 183 10.22 -8.85 -21.17
C SER A 183 10.98 -9.60 -20.08
N GLY A 184 11.18 -10.91 -20.23
CA GLY A 184 11.77 -11.76 -19.19
C GLY A 184 10.89 -11.94 -17.95
N HIS A 185 9.74 -11.27 -17.87
CA HIS A 185 8.81 -11.34 -16.75
C HIS A 185 7.91 -12.57 -16.85
N CYS A 186 7.53 -13.09 -15.68
CA CYS A 186 6.57 -14.18 -15.55
C CYS A 186 5.14 -13.62 -15.55
N LEU A 187 4.36 -14.02 -16.54
CA LEU A 187 2.95 -13.63 -16.68
C LEU A 187 2.06 -14.80 -16.29
N GLN A 188 0.87 -14.49 -15.78
CA GLN A 188 -0.14 -15.48 -15.44
C GLN A 188 -0.69 -16.13 -16.72
N ARG A 189 -0.96 -17.44 -16.68
CA ARG A 189 -1.69 -18.11 -17.77
C ARG A 189 -3.17 -17.74 -17.74
N CYS A 190 -3.79 -17.66 -18.92
CA CYS A 190 -5.21 -17.27 -19.08
C CYS A 190 -6.15 -18.13 -18.22
N ASP A 191 -5.94 -19.44 -18.17
CA ASP A 191 -6.82 -20.38 -17.46
C ASP A 191 -6.31 -20.76 -16.07
N ALA A 192 -5.33 -20.04 -15.54
CA ALA A 192 -4.76 -20.36 -14.24
C ALA A 192 -5.71 -19.98 -13.10
N ASP A 193 -5.84 -20.87 -12.12
CA ASP A 193 -6.66 -20.69 -10.92
C ASP A 193 -5.81 -20.13 -9.78
N ILE A 194 -5.46 -18.83 -9.89
CA ILE A 194 -4.59 -18.13 -8.94
C ILE A 194 -5.40 -17.36 -7.90
N LEU A 195 -6.25 -16.43 -8.36
CA LEU A 195 -7.12 -15.61 -7.51
C LEU A 195 -8.54 -16.17 -7.39
N PHE A 196 -9.02 -16.81 -8.46
CA PHE A 196 -10.38 -17.36 -8.57
C PHE A 196 -10.30 -18.81 -9.05
N THR A 197 -11.15 -19.67 -8.49
CA THR A 197 -11.26 -21.07 -8.92
C THR A 197 -12.03 -21.17 -10.24
N ARG A 198 -11.94 -22.30 -10.95
CA ARG A 198 -12.78 -22.53 -12.14
C ARG A 198 -14.26 -22.37 -11.85
N VAL A 199 -14.70 -22.85 -10.70
CA VAL A 199 -16.10 -22.74 -10.27
C VAL A 199 -16.51 -21.28 -10.17
N ASP A 200 -15.67 -20.41 -9.60
CA ASP A 200 -15.97 -18.98 -9.50
C ASP A 200 -16.05 -18.31 -10.87
N LYS A 201 -15.18 -18.71 -11.81
CA LYS A 201 -15.17 -18.21 -13.19
C LYS A 201 -16.42 -18.66 -13.97
N ASP A 202 -16.77 -19.94 -13.86
CA ASP A 202 -17.96 -20.51 -14.51
C ASP A 202 -19.23 -19.84 -13.99
N VAL A 203 -19.30 -19.60 -12.67
CA VAL A 203 -20.41 -18.85 -12.07
C VAL A 203 -20.47 -17.43 -12.66
N ALA A 204 -19.35 -16.71 -12.73
CA ALA A 204 -19.33 -15.36 -13.29
C ALA A 204 -19.76 -15.34 -14.77
N GLU A 205 -19.31 -16.30 -15.58
CA GLU A 205 -19.66 -16.42 -17.01
C GLU A 205 -21.17 -16.69 -17.19
N VAL A 206 -21.73 -17.63 -16.41
CA VAL A 206 -23.17 -17.91 -16.43
C VAL A 206 -23.98 -16.70 -15.98
N TRP A 207 -23.55 -15.98 -14.94
CA TRP A 207 -24.25 -14.79 -14.48
C TRP A 207 -24.23 -13.66 -15.50
N ILE A 208 -23.08 -13.36 -16.08
CA ILE A 208 -22.92 -12.28 -17.06
C ILE A 208 -23.72 -12.59 -18.33
N SER A 209 -23.69 -13.83 -18.83
CA SER A 209 -24.46 -14.26 -20.00
C SER A 209 -25.97 -14.22 -19.78
N VAL A 210 -26.47 -14.62 -18.60
CA VAL A 210 -27.90 -14.53 -18.28
C VAL A 210 -28.35 -13.07 -18.18
N LEU A 211 -27.56 -12.23 -17.51
CA LEU A 211 -27.89 -10.80 -17.37
C LEU A 211 -27.81 -10.06 -18.71
N SER A 212 -26.82 -10.38 -19.56
CA SER A 212 -26.71 -9.78 -20.90
C SER A 212 -27.89 -10.18 -21.78
N ALA A 213 -28.31 -11.45 -21.74
CA ALA A 213 -29.47 -11.93 -22.49
C ALA A 213 -30.78 -11.26 -22.05
N ILE A 214 -31.02 -11.13 -20.74
CA ILE A 214 -32.21 -10.43 -20.22
C ILE A 214 -32.17 -8.95 -20.63
N CYS A 215 -31.02 -8.29 -20.48
CA CYS A 215 -30.83 -6.90 -20.89
C CYS A 215 -31.04 -6.71 -22.40
N PHE A 216 -30.57 -7.65 -23.23
CA PHE A 216 -30.76 -7.63 -24.67
C PHE A 216 -32.24 -7.73 -25.05
N VAL A 217 -32.96 -8.71 -24.50
CA VAL A 217 -34.39 -8.92 -24.80
C VAL A 217 -35.23 -7.71 -24.37
N THR A 218 -34.98 -7.20 -23.17
CA THR A 218 -35.70 -6.03 -22.64
C THR A 218 -35.39 -4.76 -23.43
N SER A 219 -34.13 -4.52 -23.79
CA SER A 219 -33.73 -3.36 -24.60
C SER A 219 -34.23 -3.47 -26.04
N LEU A 220 -34.23 -4.68 -26.62
CA LEU A 220 -34.76 -4.92 -27.96
C LEU A 220 -36.26 -4.67 -28.01
N PHE A 221 -37.01 -5.13 -27.00
CA PHE A 221 -38.43 -4.85 -26.88
C PHE A 221 -38.70 -3.34 -26.78
N ALA A 222 -37.91 -2.62 -25.99
CA ALA A 222 -38.02 -1.16 -25.89
C ALA A 222 -37.75 -0.49 -27.26
N VAL A 223 -36.66 -0.84 -27.94
CA VAL A 223 -36.32 -0.30 -29.28
C VAL A 223 -37.43 -0.59 -30.29
N VAL A 224 -37.94 -1.83 -30.36
CA VAL A 224 -39.03 -2.20 -31.27
C VAL A 224 -40.29 -1.38 -30.97
N THR A 225 -40.65 -1.24 -29.69
CA THR A 225 -41.82 -0.46 -29.26
C THR A 225 -41.69 1.01 -29.71
N PHE A 226 -40.51 1.62 -29.53
CA PHE A 226 -40.24 2.98 -29.98
C PHE A 226 -40.30 3.13 -31.51
N LEU A 227 -39.81 2.13 -32.26
CA LEU A 227 -39.87 2.15 -33.71
C LEU A 227 -41.30 2.03 -34.23
N THR A 228 -42.14 1.21 -33.59
CA THR A 228 -43.54 1.03 -33.96
C THR A 228 -44.44 2.23 -33.60
N ASP A 229 -44.14 2.93 -32.51
CA ASP A 229 -44.94 4.08 -32.01
C ASP A 229 -44.29 5.44 -32.34
N SER A 230 -43.48 5.49 -33.38
CA SER A 230 -42.71 6.67 -33.81
C SER A 230 -43.57 7.80 -34.43
N GLY A 231 -44.90 7.61 -34.50
CA GLY A 231 -45.81 8.41 -35.31
C GLY A 231 -46.28 9.74 -34.74
N SER A 232 -46.38 9.95 -33.41
CA SER A 232 -46.94 11.22 -32.90
C SER A 232 -46.73 11.62 -31.43
N LEU A 233 -46.07 10.85 -30.55
CA LEU A 233 -46.34 11.03 -29.10
C LEU A 233 -45.27 11.64 -28.19
N PHE A 234 -44.01 11.84 -28.60
CA PHE A 234 -42.95 12.18 -27.62
C PHE A 234 -42.32 13.57 -27.82
N PRO A 235 -42.92 14.63 -27.22
CA PRO A 235 -42.25 15.91 -27.06
C PRO A 235 -41.02 15.76 -26.14
N TYR A 236 -40.07 16.68 -26.30
CA TYR A 236 -38.94 16.84 -25.37
C TYR A 236 -39.50 16.95 -23.94
N PRO A 237 -39.10 16.11 -22.96
CA PRO A 237 -37.76 15.55 -22.74
C PRO A 237 -37.52 14.06 -23.07
N GLU A 238 -38.46 13.31 -23.65
CA GLU A 238 -38.36 11.83 -23.79
C GLU A 238 -37.62 11.36 -25.06
N ARG A 239 -37.16 12.29 -25.90
CA ARG A 239 -36.43 12.01 -27.15
C ARG A 239 -35.07 11.28 -27.05
N PRO A 240 -34.27 11.36 -25.96
CA PRO A 240 -32.98 10.66 -25.90
C PRO A 240 -33.10 9.19 -25.47
N LEU A 241 -34.24 8.76 -24.91
CA LEU A 241 -34.46 7.38 -24.44
C LEU A 241 -34.23 6.29 -25.51
N PRO A 242 -34.71 6.41 -26.77
CA PRO A 242 -34.48 5.38 -27.77
C PRO A 242 -32.99 5.22 -28.14
N PHE A 243 -32.21 6.31 -28.14
CA PHE A 243 -30.77 6.24 -28.39
C PHE A 243 -30.03 5.54 -27.25
N LEU A 244 -30.43 5.79 -25.99
CA LEU A 244 -29.89 5.09 -24.83
C LEU A 244 -30.20 3.58 -24.88
N ALA A 245 -31.42 3.21 -25.26
CA ALA A 245 -31.85 1.81 -25.40
C ALA A 245 -31.09 1.10 -26.53
N LEU A 246 -30.85 1.77 -27.66
CA LEU A 246 -30.03 1.25 -28.76
C LEU A 246 -28.59 0.99 -28.32
N CYS A 247 -27.98 1.93 -27.60
CA CYS A 247 -26.63 1.76 -27.06
C CYS A 247 -26.55 0.56 -26.09
N HIS A 248 -27.52 0.40 -25.19
CA HIS A 248 -27.58 -0.75 -24.27
C HIS A 248 -27.79 -2.08 -25.00
N ASN A 249 -28.55 -2.08 -26.10
CA ASN A 249 -28.70 -3.25 -26.95
C ASN A 249 -27.36 -3.63 -27.63
N MET A 250 -26.61 -2.66 -28.15
CA MET A 250 -25.28 -2.92 -28.74
C MET A 250 -24.27 -3.41 -27.69
N VAL A 251 -24.27 -2.83 -26.49
CA VAL A 251 -23.39 -3.25 -25.40
C VAL A 251 -23.71 -4.68 -24.97
N SER A 252 -25.00 -5.03 -24.82
CA SER A 252 -25.39 -6.39 -24.40
C SER A 252 -25.05 -7.49 -25.43
N VAL A 253 -24.82 -7.16 -26.71
CA VAL A 253 -24.29 -8.09 -27.71
C VAL A 253 -22.78 -8.31 -27.57
N GLY A 254 -22.06 -7.35 -27.00
CA GLY A 254 -20.61 -7.42 -26.81
C GLY A 254 -20.17 -8.18 -25.55
N TRP A 255 -21.10 -8.43 -24.62
CA TRP A 255 -20.90 -9.22 -23.40
C TRP A 255 -21.41 -10.65 -23.59
#